data_AF-A0A7C1IWH4-F1
#
_entry.id   AF-A0A7C1IWH4-F1
#
_cell.length_a   1.000
_cell.length_b   1.000
_cell.length_c   1.000
_cell.angle_alpha   90.00
_cell.angle_beta   90.00
_cell.angle_gamma   90.00
#
_symmetry.space_group_name_H-M   'P 1'
#
loop_
_entity.id
_entity.type
_entity.pdbx_description
1 polymer ?
#
loop_
_entity_poly.entity_id
_entity_poly.type
_entity_poly.pdbx_seq_one_letter_code
_entity_poly.pdbx_strand_id
1 'polypeptide(L)'
;MLPFQLNEEWVSGYLGIIGGLLAFVIGVSALVLQLAVPSYLETLMRRRKMMRYTIGIMALYLIMALVLIWISPFSGGDGIISPEMTTVINIGMTITFIATVLYTYNQLHQINGSRIIDSLLSECKIDIHIKGMFDDTLDTLIDLGAQRNAGYEKTRVLNALKDLAHFVVKDYERYDGTHLKPILRGLEKVLVGGGVQGSRDNFIVAASTLRYIIQRLCQNEQYVDSADIEEAMRVCGLLGAAAASKFPESCAGEFLQTIQAAEIQRRKVFGLASGAARTIGVAALKCGEFSICVNALSMLLKWEAEPNEPFDCDNSAEMLGLTAHLWAVKGGGDKLVNYLLSGYADHFQPSLVECLDEAINYHFISGNLDTHVHLANLRDQLPIIAGT
;
A
#
# COMPACT_ATOMS: atom_id res chain seq x y z
N MET A 1 13.96 15.73 -73.91
CA MET A 1 13.86 15.44 -72.48
C MET A 1 14.90 14.40 -72.14
N LEU A 2 16.02 14.82 -71.56
CA LEU A 2 17.01 13.89 -71.00
C LEU A 2 16.46 13.40 -69.66
N PRO A 3 16.49 12.08 -69.37
CA PRO A 3 16.12 11.59 -68.05
C PRO A 3 17.05 12.24 -67.02
N PHE A 4 16.48 12.81 -65.95
CA PHE A 4 17.23 13.30 -64.80
C PHE A 4 18.15 12.18 -64.30
N GLN A 5 19.44 12.27 -64.58
CA GLN A 5 20.44 11.38 -64.00
C GLN A 5 20.66 11.86 -62.56
N LEU A 6 20.10 11.12 -61.61
CA LEU A 6 20.40 11.30 -60.19
C LEU A 6 21.91 11.10 -59.99
N ASN A 7 22.64 12.20 -59.75
CA ASN A 7 24.03 12.15 -59.30
C ASN A 7 24.11 11.39 -57.97
N GLU A 8 25.15 10.56 -57.78
CA GLU A 8 25.39 9.81 -56.53
C GLU A 8 25.32 10.69 -55.29
N GLU A 9 25.76 11.94 -55.37
CA GLU A 9 25.68 12.91 -54.27
C GLU A 9 24.23 13.21 -53.84
N TRP A 10 23.31 13.29 -54.80
CA TRP A 10 21.89 13.48 -54.53
C TRP A 10 21.27 12.23 -53.91
N VAL A 11 21.61 11.04 -54.41
CA VAL A 11 21.11 9.77 -53.86
C VAL A 11 21.61 9.58 -52.42
N SER A 12 22.87 9.89 -52.16
CA SER A 12 23.50 9.84 -50.84
C SER A 12 22.84 10.79 -49.85
N GLY A 13 22.70 12.08 -50.21
CA GLY A 13 22.04 13.07 -49.35
C GLY A 13 20.58 12.70 -49.06
N TYR A 14 19.89 12.17 -50.06
CA TYR A 14 18.51 11.74 -49.94
C TYR A 14 18.35 10.53 -49.01
N LEU A 15 19.17 9.49 -49.17
CA LEU A 15 19.21 8.34 -48.24
C LEU A 15 19.58 8.77 -46.82
N GLY A 16 20.45 9.76 -46.65
CA GLY A 16 20.79 10.34 -45.35
C GLY A 16 19.59 11.01 -44.67
N ILE A 17 18.79 11.77 -45.41
CA ILE A 17 17.56 12.40 -44.90
C ILE A 17 16.51 11.34 -44.53
N ILE A 18 16.32 10.32 -45.37
CA ILE A 18 15.44 9.19 -45.08
C ILE A 18 15.87 8.47 -43.80
N GLY A 19 17.15 8.10 -43.72
CA GLY A 19 17.71 7.41 -42.57
C GLY A 19 17.57 8.24 -41.29
N GLY A 20 17.83 9.55 -41.37
CA GLY A 20 17.66 10.48 -40.26
C GLY A 20 16.21 10.61 -39.79
N LEU A 21 15.25 10.73 -40.72
CA LEU A 21 13.82 10.80 -40.39
C LEU A 21 13.31 9.49 -39.77
N LEU A 22 13.72 8.34 -40.31
CA LEU A 22 13.37 7.03 -39.76
C LEU A 22 13.95 6.86 -38.35
N ALA A 23 15.23 7.19 -38.16
CA ALA A 23 15.88 7.15 -36.85
C ALA A 23 15.19 8.10 -35.85
N PHE A 24 14.75 9.28 -36.29
CA PHE A 24 14.04 10.23 -35.45
C PHE A 24 12.64 9.75 -35.08
N VAL A 25 11.85 9.23 -36.02
CA VAL A 25 10.50 8.71 -35.75
C VAL A 25 10.55 7.51 -34.79
N ILE A 26 11.47 6.57 -35.03
CA ILE A 26 11.68 5.42 -34.15
C ILE A 26 12.20 5.90 -32.78
N GLY A 27 13.20 6.78 -32.79
CA GLY A 27 13.86 7.28 -31.59
C GLY A 27 12.93 8.10 -30.68
N VAL A 28 12.18 9.06 -31.23
CA VAL A 28 11.22 9.87 -30.48
C VAL A 28 10.06 9.03 -29.97
N SER A 29 9.55 8.09 -30.77
CA SER A 29 8.47 7.20 -30.32
C SER A 29 8.95 6.28 -29.20
N ALA A 30 10.18 5.77 -29.27
CA ALA A 30 10.81 5.00 -28.21
C ALA A 30 11.05 5.83 -26.95
N LEU A 31 11.52 7.08 -27.10
CA LEU A 31 11.73 8.03 -26.00
C LEU A 31 10.41 8.42 -25.33
N VAL A 32 9.36 8.70 -26.11
CA VAL A 32 8.02 8.97 -25.59
C VAL A 32 7.48 7.74 -24.87
N LEU A 33 7.69 6.53 -25.38
CA LEU A 33 7.37 5.32 -24.63
C LEU A 33 8.17 5.24 -23.32
N GLN A 34 9.49 5.43 -23.36
CA GLN A 34 10.35 5.32 -22.17
C GLN A 34 10.04 6.40 -21.12
N LEU A 35 9.67 7.61 -21.55
CA LEU A 35 9.38 8.74 -20.66
C LEU A 35 7.92 8.77 -20.20
N ALA A 36 6.97 8.30 -21.02
CA ALA A 36 5.54 8.31 -20.71
C ALA A 36 5.01 7.01 -20.11
N VAL A 37 5.81 5.93 -20.11
CA VAL A 37 5.48 4.66 -19.46
C VAL A 37 6.19 4.63 -18.11
N PRO A 38 5.58 5.15 -17.04
CA PRO A 38 6.01 4.77 -15.69
C PRO A 38 6.00 3.25 -15.59
N SER A 39 6.95 2.69 -14.84
CA SER A 39 7.22 1.25 -14.69
C SER A 39 5.98 0.35 -14.54
N TYR A 40 4.88 0.85 -13.96
CA TYR A 40 3.62 0.11 -13.84
C TYR A 40 2.84 -0.07 -15.17
N LEU A 41 2.97 0.86 -16.12
CA LEU A 41 2.38 0.74 -17.45
C LEU A 41 3.12 -0.28 -18.30
N GLU A 42 4.40 -0.54 -18.02
CA GLU A 42 5.19 -1.58 -18.70
C GLU A 42 4.59 -2.97 -18.43
N THR A 43 4.20 -3.26 -17.19
CA THR A 43 3.54 -4.51 -16.78
C THR A 43 2.17 -4.68 -17.44
N LEU A 44 1.39 -3.60 -17.55
CA LEU A 44 0.08 -3.59 -18.20
C LEU A 44 0.18 -3.65 -19.73
N MET A 45 1.18 -2.99 -20.33
CA MET A 45 1.45 -3.01 -21.76
C MET A 45 1.94 -4.38 -22.23
N ARG A 46 2.62 -5.13 -21.36
CA ARG A 46 2.99 -6.53 -21.63
C ARG A 46 1.77 -7.45 -21.71
N ARG A 47 0.70 -7.15 -20.97
CA ARG A 47 -0.55 -7.97 -20.90
C ARG A 47 -1.63 -7.55 -21.90
N ARG A 48 -1.75 -6.28 -22.31
CA ARG A 48 -2.82 -5.81 -23.22
C ARG A 48 -2.34 -5.52 -24.65
N LYS A 49 -3.28 -5.66 -25.60
CA LYS A 49 -3.20 -5.27 -27.03
C LYS A 49 -2.74 -3.82 -27.30
N MET A 50 -2.42 -3.03 -26.29
CA MET A 50 -1.79 -1.70 -26.37
C MET A 50 -0.50 -1.72 -27.20
N MET A 51 0.31 -2.77 -27.08
CA MET A 51 1.47 -2.95 -27.95
C MET A 51 1.09 -3.00 -29.45
N ARG A 52 -0.07 -3.57 -29.79
CA ARG A 52 -0.57 -3.59 -31.18
C ARG A 52 -1.02 -2.20 -31.65
N TYR A 53 -1.59 -1.39 -30.75
CA TYR A 53 -1.97 -0.02 -31.07
C TYR A 53 -0.75 0.90 -31.23
N THR A 54 0.25 0.82 -30.35
CA THR A 54 1.50 1.59 -30.48
C THR A 54 2.29 1.16 -31.70
N ILE A 55 2.39 -0.14 -31.99
CA ILE A 55 2.96 -0.67 -33.23
C ILE A 55 2.18 -0.16 -34.45
N GLY A 56 0.83 -0.16 -34.39
CA GLY A 56 -0.01 0.36 -35.46
C GLY A 56 0.22 1.86 -35.75
N ILE A 57 0.37 2.66 -34.69
CA ILE A 57 0.69 4.09 -34.79
C ILE A 57 2.11 4.30 -35.37
N MET A 58 3.11 3.55 -34.88
CA MET A 58 4.46 3.57 -35.45
C MET A 58 4.47 3.19 -36.93
N ALA A 59 3.70 2.16 -37.32
CA ALA A 59 3.56 1.74 -38.72
C ALA A 59 2.88 2.83 -39.58
N LEU A 60 1.86 3.52 -39.06
CA LEU A 60 1.24 4.66 -39.74
C LEU A 60 2.25 5.79 -39.98
N TYR A 61 3.07 6.11 -38.98
CA TYR A 61 4.11 7.14 -39.11
C TYR A 61 5.21 6.74 -40.11
N LEU A 62 5.60 5.47 -40.13
CA LEU A 62 6.51 4.93 -41.12
C LEU A 62 5.94 5.09 -42.55
N ILE A 63 4.66 4.78 -42.73
CA ILE A 63 3.99 4.92 -44.03
C ILE A 63 3.93 6.40 -44.45
N MET A 64 3.59 7.33 -43.55
CA MET A 64 3.60 8.76 -43.85
C MET A 64 4.99 9.27 -44.26
N ALA A 65 6.05 8.83 -43.55
CA ALA A 65 7.42 9.18 -43.90
C ALA A 65 7.80 8.63 -45.30
N LEU A 66 7.45 7.38 -45.60
CA LEU A 66 7.69 6.78 -46.91
C LEU A 66 6.94 7.50 -48.04
N VAL A 67 5.73 7.99 -47.79
CA VAL A 67 4.97 8.78 -48.76
C VAL A 67 5.62 10.15 -49.00
N LEU A 68 6.09 10.82 -47.94
CA LEU A 68 6.83 12.08 -48.02
C LEU A 68 8.09 11.95 -48.87
N ILE A 69 8.82 10.87 -48.62
CA ILE A 69 9.99 10.48 -49.38
C ILE A 69 9.55 10.29 -50.83
N TRP A 70 8.61 9.39 -51.10
CA TRP A 70 8.18 9.11 -52.48
C TRP A 70 7.73 10.34 -53.29
N ILE A 71 7.13 11.35 -52.65
CA ILE A 71 6.66 12.59 -53.31
C ILE A 71 7.80 13.61 -53.54
N SER A 72 8.83 13.64 -52.70
CA SER A 72 9.89 14.66 -52.72
C SER A 72 10.70 14.77 -54.04
N PRO A 73 10.99 13.70 -54.80
CA PRO A 73 11.65 13.81 -56.10
C PRO A 73 10.80 14.47 -57.18
N PHE A 74 9.47 14.48 -57.00
CA PHE A 74 8.52 15.08 -57.94
C PHE A 74 8.22 16.56 -57.64
N SER A 75 8.76 17.10 -56.54
CA SER A 75 8.70 18.52 -56.19
C SER A 75 10.00 19.22 -56.56
N GLY A 76 10.03 19.83 -57.74
CA GLY A 76 11.19 20.52 -58.30
C GLY A 76 10.84 21.17 -59.65
N GLY A 77 11.72 22.02 -60.21
CA GLY A 77 11.41 22.95 -61.32
C GLY A 77 10.77 22.36 -62.59
N ASP A 78 10.97 21.05 -62.87
CA ASP A 78 10.36 20.31 -63.99
C ASP A 78 9.39 19.19 -63.52
N GLY A 79 9.08 19.14 -62.23
CA GLY A 79 8.25 18.13 -61.59
C GLY A 79 6.76 18.31 -61.87
N ILE A 80 6.02 17.20 -61.88
CA ILE A 80 4.55 17.17 -62.10
C ILE A 80 3.79 17.89 -60.97
N ILE A 81 4.42 18.05 -59.79
CA ILE A 81 3.81 18.63 -58.60
C ILE A 81 4.36 20.04 -58.38
N SER A 82 3.46 21.03 -58.33
CA SER A 82 3.86 22.41 -58.10
C SER A 82 4.48 22.60 -56.68
N PRO A 83 5.38 23.57 -56.50
CA PRO A 83 5.95 23.91 -55.19
C PRO A 83 4.86 24.25 -54.15
N GLU A 84 3.76 24.85 -54.60
CA GLU A 84 2.59 25.19 -53.79
C GLU A 84 1.88 23.93 -53.27
N MET A 85 1.65 22.93 -54.15
CA MET A 85 1.08 21.64 -53.75
C MET A 85 1.96 20.91 -52.74
N THR A 86 3.28 20.94 -52.92
CA THR A 86 4.24 20.34 -52.00
C THR A 86 4.15 20.97 -50.60
N THR A 87 4.00 22.29 -50.55
CA THR A 87 3.83 23.03 -49.29
C THR A 87 2.53 22.65 -48.59
N VAL A 88 1.42 22.53 -49.33
CA VAL A 88 0.12 22.09 -48.77
C VAL A 88 0.19 20.67 -48.22
N ILE A 89 0.84 19.76 -48.95
CA ILE A 89 1.05 18.36 -48.56
C ILE A 89 1.86 18.29 -47.25
N ASN A 90 2.96 19.04 -47.15
CA ASN A 90 3.79 19.09 -45.94
C ASN A 90 3.06 19.67 -44.72
N ILE A 91 2.29 20.75 -44.91
CA ILE A 91 1.47 21.34 -43.85
C ILE A 91 0.41 20.33 -43.38
N GLY A 92 -0.30 19.69 -44.32
CA GLY A 92 -1.32 18.69 -44.00
C GLY A 92 -0.75 17.54 -43.17
N MET A 93 0.40 17.00 -43.55
CA MET A 93 1.05 15.92 -42.80
C MET A 93 1.57 16.35 -41.43
N THR A 94 2.08 17.57 -41.31
CA THR A 94 2.52 18.12 -40.01
C THR A 94 1.32 18.27 -39.07
N ILE A 95 0.18 18.76 -39.57
CA ILE A 95 -1.07 18.85 -38.80
C ILE A 95 -1.56 17.46 -38.39
N THR A 96 -1.57 16.48 -39.31
CA THR A 96 -1.94 15.10 -38.99
C THR A 96 -1.01 14.52 -37.91
N PHE A 97 0.29 14.75 -38.02
CA PHE A 97 1.27 14.31 -37.02
C PHE A 97 0.96 14.88 -35.64
N ILE A 98 0.82 16.21 -35.54
CA ILE A 98 0.48 16.89 -34.29
C ILE A 98 -0.85 16.36 -33.73
N ALA A 99 -1.86 16.20 -34.58
CA ALA A 99 -3.16 15.67 -34.18
C ALA A 99 -3.08 14.22 -33.67
N THR A 100 -2.30 13.34 -34.32
CA THR A 100 -2.11 11.96 -33.86
C THR A 100 -1.31 11.90 -32.56
N VAL A 101 -0.28 12.74 -32.38
CA VAL A 101 0.47 12.82 -31.13
C VAL A 101 -0.43 13.33 -30.00
N LEU A 102 -1.17 14.41 -30.22
CA LEU A 102 -2.12 14.95 -29.24
C LEU A 102 -3.25 13.95 -28.94
N TYR A 103 -3.76 13.24 -29.95
CA TYR A 103 -4.77 12.20 -29.75
C TYR A 103 -4.21 11.03 -28.94
N THR A 104 -2.99 10.57 -29.23
CA THR A 104 -2.34 9.46 -28.51
C THR A 104 -1.99 9.87 -27.09
N TYR A 105 -1.45 11.09 -26.90
CA TYR A 105 -1.19 11.67 -25.58
C TYR A 105 -2.47 11.80 -24.78
N ASN A 106 -3.54 12.35 -25.38
CA ASN A 106 -4.84 12.48 -24.73
C ASN A 106 -5.44 11.10 -24.43
N GLN A 107 -5.31 10.11 -25.32
CA GLN A 107 -5.79 8.75 -25.06
C GLN A 107 -4.99 8.08 -23.94
N LEU A 108 -3.66 8.20 -23.93
CA LEU A 108 -2.80 7.69 -22.85
C LEU A 108 -3.13 8.36 -21.52
N HIS A 109 -3.35 9.68 -21.52
CA HIS A 109 -3.78 10.45 -20.35
C HIS A 109 -5.23 10.11 -19.93
N GLN A 110 -6.09 9.72 -20.88
CA GLN A 110 -7.45 9.23 -20.66
C GLN A 110 -7.52 7.74 -20.32
N ILE A 111 -6.40 7.01 -20.30
CA ILE A 111 -6.33 5.71 -19.62
C ILE A 111 -6.49 6.00 -18.13
N ASN A 112 -7.75 6.16 -17.75
CA ASN A 112 -8.16 6.46 -16.40
C ASN A 112 -7.63 5.35 -15.52
N GLY A 113 -6.77 5.71 -14.56
CA GLY A 113 -6.24 4.77 -13.58
C GLY A 113 -7.33 3.96 -12.88
N SER A 114 -8.56 4.48 -12.78
CA SER A 114 -9.72 3.71 -12.33
C SER A 114 -10.02 2.50 -13.21
N ARG A 115 -10.11 2.64 -14.53
CA ARG A 115 -10.40 1.52 -15.43
C ARG A 115 -9.35 0.41 -15.36
N ILE A 116 -8.08 0.78 -15.12
CA ILE A 116 -7.01 -0.19 -14.89
C ILE A 116 -7.26 -0.96 -13.60
N ILE A 117 -7.48 -0.22 -12.49
CA ILE A 117 -7.74 -0.82 -11.18
C ILE A 117 -8.99 -1.72 -11.23
N ASP A 118 -10.06 -1.27 -11.87
CA ASP A 118 -11.31 -2.04 -12.03
C ASP A 118 -11.09 -3.31 -12.87
N SER A 119 -10.29 -3.23 -13.94
CA SER A 119 -9.91 -4.40 -14.75
C SER A 119 -9.09 -5.40 -13.94
N LEU A 120 -8.07 -4.93 -13.21
CA LEU A 120 -7.23 -5.78 -12.36
C LEU A 120 -8.04 -6.42 -11.22
N LEU A 121 -8.95 -5.67 -10.61
CA LEU A 121 -9.87 -6.17 -9.58
C LEU A 121 -10.77 -7.28 -10.15
N SER A 122 -11.34 -7.07 -11.33
CA SER A 122 -12.16 -8.09 -12.00
C SER A 122 -11.34 -9.33 -12.33
N GLU A 123 -10.11 -9.17 -12.82
CA GLU A 123 -9.20 -10.29 -13.09
C GLU A 123 -8.83 -11.06 -11.81
N CYS A 124 -8.53 -10.36 -10.70
CA CYS A 124 -8.26 -11.00 -9.40
C CYS A 124 -9.45 -11.84 -8.90
N LYS A 125 -10.69 -11.33 -9.07
CA LYS A 125 -11.91 -12.07 -8.70
C LYS A 125 -12.10 -13.33 -9.55
N ILE A 126 -11.77 -13.26 -10.84
CA ILE A 126 -11.79 -14.41 -11.75
C ILE A 126 -10.71 -15.42 -11.36
N ASP A 127 -9.49 -14.96 -11.09
CA ASP A 127 -8.35 -15.80 -10.73
C ASP A 127 -8.66 -16.63 -9.48
N ILE A 128 -9.15 -16.02 -8.41
CA ILE A 128 -9.49 -16.78 -7.19
C ILE A 128 -10.69 -17.71 -7.39
N HIS A 129 -11.67 -17.34 -8.22
CA HIS A 129 -12.83 -18.19 -8.49
C HIS A 129 -12.44 -19.45 -9.29
N ILE A 130 -11.55 -19.31 -10.28
CA ILE A 130 -11.15 -20.42 -11.16
C ILE A 130 -10.00 -21.24 -10.56
N LYS A 131 -8.95 -20.57 -10.05
CA LYS A 131 -7.70 -21.20 -9.61
C LYS A 131 -7.67 -21.48 -8.11
N GLY A 132 -8.54 -20.82 -7.32
CA GLY A 132 -8.50 -20.89 -5.86
C GLY A 132 -7.35 -20.12 -5.22
N MET A 133 -6.58 -19.36 -6.00
CA MET A 133 -5.47 -18.56 -5.48
C MET A 133 -5.29 -17.29 -6.30
N PHE A 134 -4.69 -16.28 -5.69
CA PHE A 134 -4.29 -15.07 -6.41
C PHE A 134 -3.09 -15.36 -7.30
N ASP A 135 -3.16 -14.87 -8.53
CA ASP A 135 -2.05 -14.88 -9.49
C ASP A 135 -1.28 -13.55 -9.42
N ASP A 136 -0.28 -13.39 -10.29
CA ASP A 136 0.54 -12.18 -10.50
C ASP A 136 -0.28 -10.88 -10.68
N THR A 137 -1.59 -11.00 -10.97
CA THR A 137 -2.54 -9.88 -11.11
C THR A 137 -2.68 -9.10 -9.80
N LEU A 138 -2.76 -9.77 -8.65
CA LEU A 138 -2.88 -9.09 -7.36
C LEU A 138 -1.59 -8.34 -7.03
N ASP A 139 -0.43 -8.95 -7.27
CA ASP A 139 0.87 -8.30 -7.08
C ASP A 139 0.99 -7.06 -7.95
N THR A 140 0.51 -7.11 -9.20
CA THR A 140 0.46 -5.94 -10.09
C THR A 140 -0.42 -4.82 -9.52
N LEU A 141 -1.58 -5.15 -8.94
CA LEU A 141 -2.46 -4.17 -8.29
C LEU A 141 -1.79 -3.54 -7.05
N ILE A 142 -1.10 -4.35 -6.25
CA ILE A 142 -0.36 -3.90 -5.05
C ILE A 142 0.81 -3.00 -5.45
N ASP A 143 1.61 -3.41 -6.44
CA ASP A 143 2.75 -2.63 -6.94
C ASP A 143 2.31 -1.31 -7.53
N LEU A 144 1.19 -1.30 -8.27
CA LEU A 144 0.55 -0.08 -8.73
C LEU A 144 0.23 0.83 -7.54
N GLY A 145 -0.39 0.32 -6.47
CA GLY A 145 -0.68 1.11 -5.27
C GLY A 145 0.57 1.64 -4.56
N ALA A 146 1.62 0.81 -4.45
CA ALA A 146 2.86 1.16 -3.77
C ALA A 146 3.66 2.27 -4.48
N GLN A 147 3.54 2.39 -5.80
CA GLN A 147 4.19 3.41 -6.61
C GLN A 147 3.38 4.72 -6.74
N ARG A 148 2.10 4.71 -6.35
CA ARG A 148 1.20 5.87 -6.53
C ARG A 148 1.38 6.92 -5.44
N ASN A 149 1.07 8.16 -5.80
CA ASN A 149 1.08 9.26 -4.86
C ASN A 149 0.04 9.05 -3.75
N ALA A 150 0.35 9.58 -2.56
CA ALA A 150 -0.57 9.59 -1.43
C ALA A 150 -1.87 10.33 -1.77
N GLY A 151 -2.97 9.97 -1.10
CA GLY A 151 -4.29 10.56 -1.35
C GLY A 151 -5.13 9.73 -2.32
N TYR A 152 -5.77 10.39 -3.29
CA TYR A 152 -6.86 9.81 -4.08
C TYR A 152 -6.49 8.55 -4.88
N GLU A 153 -5.31 8.54 -5.51
CA GLU A 153 -4.88 7.40 -6.34
C GLU A 153 -4.66 6.14 -5.49
N LYS A 154 -3.97 6.27 -4.35
CA LYS A 154 -3.83 5.17 -3.39
C LYS A 154 -5.15 4.74 -2.79
N THR A 155 -6.04 5.68 -2.45
CA THR A 155 -7.37 5.36 -1.92
C THR A 155 -8.14 4.44 -2.87
N ARG A 156 -8.02 4.64 -4.19
CA ARG A 156 -8.67 3.75 -5.18
C ARG A 156 -8.11 2.32 -5.13
N VAL A 157 -6.80 2.16 -5.03
CA VAL A 157 -6.20 0.82 -4.91
C VAL A 157 -6.60 0.16 -3.59
N LEU A 158 -6.60 0.91 -2.49
CA LEU A 158 -7.06 0.41 -1.18
C LEU A 158 -8.54 0.01 -1.20
N ASN A 159 -9.39 0.78 -1.88
CA ASN A 159 -10.79 0.41 -2.09
C ASN A 159 -10.94 -0.86 -2.93
N ALA A 160 -10.10 -1.05 -3.95
CA ALA A 160 -10.09 -2.29 -4.72
C ALA A 160 -9.64 -3.49 -3.86
N LEU A 161 -8.62 -3.32 -3.01
CA LEU A 161 -8.21 -4.36 -2.05
C LEU A 161 -9.31 -4.66 -1.03
N LYS A 162 -10.03 -3.64 -0.56
CA LYS A 162 -11.21 -3.79 0.29
C LYS A 162 -12.32 -4.58 -0.40
N ASP A 163 -12.64 -4.24 -1.64
CA ASP A 163 -13.66 -4.94 -2.43
C ASP A 163 -13.27 -6.38 -2.71
N LEU A 164 -11.97 -6.65 -2.87
CA LEU A 164 -11.44 -8.00 -3.01
C LEU A 164 -11.54 -8.78 -1.70
N ALA A 165 -11.18 -8.17 -0.56
CA ALA A 165 -11.35 -8.78 0.75
C ALA A 165 -12.81 -9.09 1.06
N HIS A 166 -13.73 -8.17 0.75
CA HIS A 166 -15.17 -8.39 0.85
C HIS A 166 -15.62 -9.59 0.03
N PHE A 167 -15.15 -9.68 -1.22
CA PHE A 167 -15.48 -10.79 -2.10
C PHE A 167 -14.98 -12.13 -1.54
N VAL A 168 -13.73 -12.19 -1.06
CA VAL A 168 -13.17 -13.43 -0.48
C VAL A 168 -13.91 -13.86 0.78
N VAL A 169 -14.20 -12.93 1.69
CA VAL A 169 -14.84 -13.26 2.97
C VAL A 169 -16.31 -13.66 2.81
N LYS A 170 -17.04 -13.00 1.90
CA LYS A 170 -18.50 -13.12 1.81
C LYS A 170 -18.97 -13.98 0.65
N ASP A 171 -18.36 -13.83 -0.52
CA ASP A 171 -18.90 -14.33 -1.78
C ASP A 171 -18.13 -15.56 -2.30
N TYR A 172 -16.95 -15.85 -1.74
CA TYR A 172 -16.15 -17.02 -2.11
C TYR A 172 -16.49 -18.23 -1.24
N GLU A 173 -17.30 -19.15 -1.79
CA GLU A 173 -17.82 -20.33 -1.08
C GLU A 173 -16.74 -21.30 -0.56
N ARG A 174 -15.53 -21.27 -1.16
CA ARG A 174 -14.42 -22.18 -0.81
C ARG A 174 -13.39 -21.55 0.12
N TYR A 175 -13.73 -20.42 0.74
CA TYR A 175 -12.83 -19.76 1.68
C TYR A 175 -12.51 -20.69 2.86
N ASP A 176 -11.22 -20.88 3.15
CA ASP A 176 -10.72 -21.80 4.17
C ASP A 176 -9.96 -21.10 5.31
N GLY A 177 -9.89 -19.77 5.30
CA GLY A 177 -9.12 -19.01 6.29
C GLY A 177 -7.64 -18.77 5.94
N THR A 178 -7.22 -18.99 4.70
CA THR A 178 -5.82 -18.75 4.26
C THR A 178 -5.65 -17.79 3.07
N HIS A 179 -6.76 -17.33 2.50
CA HIS A 179 -6.77 -16.60 1.23
C HIS A 179 -6.57 -15.09 1.39
N LEU A 180 -6.76 -14.51 2.58
CA LEU A 180 -6.66 -13.06 2.78
C LEU A 180 -5.23 -12.57 2.97
N LYS A 181 -4.31 -13.44 3.39
CA LYS A 181 -2.91 -13.10 3.63
C LYS A 181 -2.25 -12.26 2.52
N PRO A 182 -2.38 -12.56 1.21
CA PRO A 182 -1.83 -11.71 0.16
C PRO A 182 -2.45 -10.31 0.11
N ILE A 183 -3.76 -10.18 0.35
CA ILE A 183 -4.45 -8.88 0.40
C ILE A 183 -3.97 -8.06 1.59
N LEU A 184 -3.85 -8.68 2.77
CA LEU A 184 -3.38 -8.05 4.01
C LEU A 184 -1.95 -7.52 3.87
N ARG A 185 -1.05 -8.33 3.29
CA ARG A 185 0.31 -7.90 2.92
C ARG A 185 0.31 -6.80 1.87
N GLY A 186 -0.65 -6.84 0.95
CA GLY A 186 -0.91 -5.77 -0.01
C GLY A 186 -1.22 -4.43 0.66
N LEU A 187 -2.07 -4.41 1.69
CA LEU A 187 -2.36 -3.19 2.46
C LEU A 187 -1.09 -2.63 3.11
N GLU A 188 -0.28 -3.50 3.73
CA GLU A 188 1.00 -3.13 4.34
C GLU A 188 1.96 -2.50 3.31
N LYS A 189 2.16 -3.18 2.17
CA LYS A 189 3.05 -2.72 1.10
C LYS A 189 2.58 -1.41 0.47
N VAL A 190 1.27 -1.26 0.23
CA VAL A 190 0.72 -0.01 -0.34
C VAL A 190 0.88 1.17 0.61
N LEU A 191 0.75 0.99 1.92
CA LEU A 191 0.78 2.11 2.87
C LEU A 191 2.16 2.45 3.40
N VAL A 192 2.97 1.44 3.74
CA VAL A 192 4.23 1.60 4.46
C VAL A 192 5.43 1.12 3.63
N GLY A 193 5.29 0.02 2.89
CA GLY A 193 6.40 -0.59 2.15
C GLY A 193 6.72 0.01 0.77
N GLY A 194 5.90 0.93 0.27
CA GLY A 194 6.06 1.54 -1.05
C GLY A 194 7.04 2.72 -1.09
N GLY A 195 7.41 3.15 -2.30
CA GLY A 195 8.33 4.28 -2.50
C GLY A 195 7.77 5.62 -2.02
N VAL A 196 6.44 5.74 -1.95
CA VAL A 196 5.72 6.85 -1.33
C VAL A 196 4.87 6.26 -0.22
N GLN A 197 4.85 6.83 0.99
CA GLN A 197 3.99 6.37 2.08
C GLN A 197 2.54 6.89 1.95
N GLY A 198 1.56 6.23 2.57
CA GLY A 198 0.15 6.66 2.57
C GLY A 198 -0.11 7.99 3.30
N SER A 199 -1.22 8.65 2.96
CA SER A 199 -1.80 9.80 3.70
C SER A 199 -2.71 9.32 4.84
N ARG A 200 -3.12 10.23 5.74
CA ARG A 200 -4.08 9.95 6.83
C ARG A 200 -5.35 9.24 6.33
N ASP A 201 -5.97 9.75 5.27
CA ASP A 201 -7.18 9.15 4.70
C ASP A 201 -6.93 7.73 4.18
N ASN A 202 -5.74 7.47 3.62
CA ASN A 202 -5.37 6.13 3.16
C ASN A 202 -5.33 5.14 4.35
N PHE A 203 -4.75 5.55 5.49
CA PHE A 203 -4.72 4.72 6.68
C PHE A 203 -6.11 4.50 7.30
N ILE A 204 -6.99 5.50 7.28
CA ILE A 204 -8.39 5.35 7.73
C ILE A 204 -9.14 4.31 6.88
N VAL A 205 -8.98 4.35 5.55
CA VAL A 205 -9.56 3.34 4.65
C VAL A 205 -9.05 1.94 5.00
N ALA A 206 -7.75 1.81 5.29
CA ALA A 206 -7.15 0.53 5.68
C ALA A 206 -7.66 0.02 7.02
N ALA A 207 -7.76 0.89 8.04
CA ALA A 207 -8.35 0.56 9.33
C ALA A 207 -9.81 0.08 9.16
N SER A 208 -10.62 0.77 8.35
CA SER A 208 -12.00 0.35 8.05
C SER A 208 -12.08 -1.01 7.35
N THR A 209 -11.10 -1.31 6.50
CA THR A 209 -11.01 -2.58 5.76
C THR A 209 -10.63 -3.72 6.70
N LEU A 210 -9.62 -3.52 7.55
CA LEU A 210 -9.22 -4.48 8.57
C LEU A 210 -10.35 -4.72 9.57
N ARG A 211 -11.07 -3.67 9.99
CA ARG A 211 -12.23 -3.80 10.88
C ARG A 211 -13.29 -4.71 10.30
N TYR A 212 -13.62 -4.53 9.03
CA TYR A 212 -14.56 -5.42 8.34
C TYR A 212 -14.05 -6.87 8.32
N ILE A 213 -12.80 -7.10 7.91
CA ILE A 213 -12.22 -8.44 7.82
C ILE A 213 -12.27 -9.12 9.18
N ILE A 214 -11.69 -8.47 10.19
CA ILE A 214 -11.58 -9.00 11.55
C ILE A 214 -12.95 -9.30 12.14
N GLN A 215 -13.91 -8.36 12.06
CA GLN A 215 -15.27 -8.59 12.56
C GLN A 215 -15.94 -9.79 11.87
N ARG A 216 -15.74 -9.95 10.56
CA ARG A 216 -16.33 -11.07 9.82
C ARG A 216 -15.71 -12.42 10.18
N LEU A 217 -14.39 -12.47 10.35
CA LEU A 217 -13.70 -13.68 10.77
C LEU A 217 -14.07 -14.06 12.21
N CYS A 218 -14.16 -13.09 13.12
CA CYS A 218 -14.56 -13.33 14.52
C CYS A 218 -16.03 -13.77 14.67
N GLN A 219 -16.93 -13.30 13.80
CA GLN A 219 -18.34 -13.71 13.78
C GLN A 219 -18.54 -15.17 13.34
N ASN A 220 -17.62 -15.72 12.55
CA ASN A 220 -17.73 -17.07 12.02
C ASN A 220 -16.81 -18.03 12.78
N GLU A 221 -17.40 -18.94 13.56
CA GLU A 221 -16.67 -19.89 14.43
C GLU A 221 -15.58 -20.67 13.70
N GLN A 222 -15.82 -20.98 12.43
CA GLN A 222 -14.90 -21.76 11.59
C GLN A 222 -13.57 -21.04 11.35
N TYR A 223 -13.54 -19.71 11.39
CA TYR A 223 -12.37 -18.90 11.00
C TYR A 223 -11.69 -18.17 12.16
N VAL A 224 -12.17 -18.38 13.39
CA VAL A 224 -11.62 -17.72 14.60
C VAL A 224 -10.17 -18.11 14.86
N ASP A 225 -9.79 -19.33 14.47
CA ASP A 225 -8.45 -19.88 14.63
C ASP A 225 -7.69 -19.90 13.28
N SER A 226 -8.13 -19.09 12.31
CA SER A 226 -7.53 -19.05 10.97
C SER A 226 -6.20 -18.29 10.92
N ALA A 227 -5.32 -18.66 9.99
CA ALA A 227 -4.09 -17.90 9.75
C ALA A 227 -4.36 -16.46 9.29
N ASP A 228 -5.53 -16.22 8.66
CA ASP A 228 -5.94 -14.91 8.20
C ASP A 228 -6.31 -13.94 9.35
N ILE A 229 -6.86 -14.43 10.48
CA ILE A 229 -7.13 -13.54 11.63
C ILE A 229 -5.83 -13.11 12.32
N GLU A 230 -4.85 -14.01 12.43
CA GLU A 230 -3.53 -13.73 12.96
C GLU A 230 -2.82 -12.69 12.08
N GLU A 231 -2.79 -12.89 10.77
CA GLU A 231 -2.19 -11.94 9.84
C GLU A 231 -2.94 -10.59 9.86
N ALA A 232 -4.27 -10.59 9.96
CA ALA A 232 -5.05 -9.35 10.01
C ALA A 232 -4.74 -8.54 11.28
N MET A 233 -4.61 -9.19 12.43
CA MET A 233 -4.21 -8.55 13.69
C MET A 233 -2.78 -8.03 13.63
N ARG A 234 -1.84 -8.82 13.09
CA ARG A 234 -0.46 -8.40 12.87
C ARG A 234 -0.38 -7.14 12.00
N VAL A 235 -1.07 -7.14 10.85
CA VAL A 235 -1.11 -5.98 9.94
C VAL A 235 -1.80 -4.79 10.60
N CYS A 236 -2.85 -5.01 11.40
CA CYS A 236 -3.50 -3.96 12.18
C CYS A 236 -2.53 -3.28 13.17
N GLY A 237 -1.77 -4.07 13.93
CA GLY A 237 -0.74 -3.57 14.85
C GLY A 237 0.35 -2.78 14.14
N LEU A 238 0.87 -3.30 13.01
CA LEU A 238 1.92 -2.62 12.23
C LEU A 238 1.45 -1.32 11.59
N LEU A 239 0.28 -1.32 10.94
CA LEU A 239 -0.27 -0.12 10.33
C LEU A 239 -0.67 0.91 11.39
N GLY A 240 -1.19 0.47 12.53
CA GLY A 240 -1.49 1.34 13.67
C GLY A 240 -0.22 1.96 14.27
N ALA A 241 0.87 1.20 14.40
CA ALA A 241 2.17 1.70 14.84
C ALA A 241 2.74 2.73 13.85
N ALA A 242 2.71 2.41 12.55
CA ALA A 242 3.14 3.34 11.51
C ALA A 242 2.28 4.62 11.48
N ALA A 243 0.97 4.50 11.73
CA ALA A 243 0.08 5.63 11.86
C ALA A 243 0.42 6.49 13.08
N ALA A 244 0.69 5.87 14.24
CA ALA A 244 1.07 6.58 15.46
C ALA A 244 2.38 7.37 15.27
N SER A 245 3.34 6.82 14.54
CA SER A 245 4.60 7.51 14.28
C SER A 245 4.50 8.68 13.30
N LYS A 246 3.45 8.73 12.48
CA LYS A 246 3.35 9.67 11.36
C LYS A 246 2.23 10.69 11.50
N PHE A 247 1.12 10.31 12.13
CA PHE A 247 -0.10 11.11 12.20
C PHE A 247 -0.57 11.19 13.66
N PRO A 248 -0.26 12.29 14.36
CA PRO A 248 -0.69 12.50 15.75
C PRO A 248 -2.20 12.33 15.96
N GLU A 249 -2.54 11.81 17.14
CA GLU A 249 -3.84 11.79 17.83
C GLU A 249 -5.08 11.13 17.18
N SER A 250 -5.18 11.00 15.86
CA SER A 250 -6.43 10.51 15.22
C SER A 250 -6.32 9.15 14.54
N CYS A 251 -5.21 8.86 13.87
CA CYS A 251 -5.19 7.78 12.90
C CYS A 251 -4.94 6.42 13.55
N ALA A 252 -4.00 6.38 14.51
CA ALA A 252 -3.73 5.18 15.30
C ALA A 252 -4.95 4.73 16.14
N GLY A 253 -5.77 5.68 16.59
CA GLY A 253 -7.00 5.40 17.32
C GLY A 253 -8.00 4.55 16.54
N GLU A 254 -8.09 4.71 15.21
CA GLU A 254 -8.96 3.89 14.37
C GLU A 254 -8.53 2.42 14.31
N PHE A 255 -7.24 2.14 14.44
CA PHE A 255 -6.70 0.79 14.55
C PHE A 255 -6.97 0.20 15.93
N LEU A 256 -6.81 0.97 17.02
CA LEU A 256 -7.22 0.52 18.35
C LEU A 256 -8.72 0.19 18.41
N GLN A 257 -9.59 1.04 17.88
CA GLN A 257 -11.03 0.74 17.77
C GLN A 257 -11.31 -0.52 16.93
N THR A 258 -10.48 -0.77 15.91
CA THR A 258 -10.58 -1.97 15.08
C THR A 258 -10.27 -3.23 15.88
N ILE A 259 -9.21 -3.20 16.69
CA ILE A 259 -8.85 -4.31 17.58
C ILE A 259 -9.93 -4.50 18.66
N GLN A 260 -10.43 -3.40 19.26
CA GLN A 260 -11.51 -3.44 20.25
C GLN A 260 -12.78 -4.10 19.73
N ALA A 261 -13.16 -3.83 18.48
CA ALA A 261 -14.37 -4.43 17.91
C ALA A 261 -14.25 -5.94 17.68
N ALA A 262 -13.02 -6.49 17.64
CA ALA A 262 -12.75 -7.91 17.50
C ALA A 262 -12.88 -8.65 18.83
N GLU A 263 -12.44 -8.01 19.92
CA GLU A 263 -12.35 -8.59 21.25
C GLU A 263 -13.74 -8.82 21.86
N ILE A 264 -14.68 -7.88 21.67
CA ILE A 264 -16.10 -8.03 22.07
C ILE A 264 -16.70 -9.35 21.57
N GLN A 265 -16.15 -9.93 20.52
CA GLN A 265 -16.71 -11.09 19.86
C GLN A 265 -16.15 -12.42 20.39
N ARG A 266 -14.85 -12.57 20.72
CA ARG A 266 -14.27 -13.88 21.17
C ARG A 266 -12.94 -13.82 21.96
N ARG A 267 -12.88 -14.56 23.09
CA ARG A 267 -11.66 -14.79 23.90
C ARG A 267 -10.46 -15.36 23.14
N LYS A 268 -10.67 -16.19 22.11
CA LYS A 268 -9.56 -16.86 21.39
C LYS A 268 -8.64 -15.90 20.62
N VAL A 269 -9.14 -14.72 20.26
CA VAL A 269 -8.37 -13.70 19.51
C VAL A 269 -7.64 -12.73 20.46
N PHE A 270 -7.82 -12.90 21.77
CA PHE A 270 -7.28 -12.03 22.81
C PHE A 270 -5.76 -11.84 22.68
N GLY A 271 -4.97 -12.93 22.62
CA GLY A 271 -3.51 -12.81 22.55
C GLY A 271 -3.03 -12.03 21.32
N LEU A 272 -3.71 -12.21 20.19
CA LEU A 272 -3.44 -11.47 18.95
C LEU A 272 -3.81 -10.00 19.07
N ALA A 273 -4.97 -9.71 19.67
CA ALA A 273 -5.45 -8.36 19.91
C ALA A 273 -4.53 -7.59 20.88
N SER A 274 -4.11 -8.23 21.97
CA SER A 274 -3.18 -7.67 22.95
C SER A 274 -1.82 -7.37 22.32
N GLY A 275 -1.26 -8.31 21.55
CA GLY A 275 0.00 -8.08 20.82
C GLY A 275 -0.09 -6.90 19.83
N ALA A 276 -1.20 -6.77 19.11
CA ALA A 276 -1.44 -5.66 18.19
C ALA A 276 -1.59 -4.31 18.93
N ALA A 277 -2.40 -4.27 20.00
CA ALA A 277 -2.61 -3.07 20.81
C ALA A 277 -1.31 -2.58 21.46
N ARG A 278 -0.50 -3.51 21.98
CA ARG A 278 0.85 -3.21 22.50
C ARG A 278 1.75 -2.61 21.44
N THR A 279 1.79 -3.21 20.25
CA THR A 279 2.64 -2.73 19.15
C THR A 279 2.32 -1.26 18.83
N ILE A 280 1.03 -0.90 18.81
CA ILE A 280 0.57 0.47 18.63
C ILE A 280 0.97 1.36 19.81
N GLY A 281 0.73 0.90 21.05
CA GLY A 281 1.04 1.66 22.26
C GLY A 281 2.52 2.00 22.41
N VAL A 282 3.42 1.04 22.15
CA VAL A 282 4.88 1.26 22.19
C VAL A 282 5.32 2.26 21.13
N ALA A 283 4.79 2.15 19.90
CA ALA A 283 5.10 3.09 18.83
C ALA A 283 4.60 4.50 19.15
N ALA A 284 3.38 4.62 19.67
CA ALA A 284 2.79 5.87 20.12
C ALA A 284 3.65 6.55 21.20
N LEU A 285 4.06 5.78 22.21
CA LEU A 285 4.91 6.30 23.27
C LEU A 285 6.25 6.84 22.75
N LYS A 286 6.93 6.08 21.88
CA LYS A 286 8.20 6.51 21.27
C LYS A 286 8.07 7.82 20.49
N CYS A 287 6.88 8.11 20.00
CA CYS A 287 6.58 9.33 19.25
C CYS A 287 5.95 10.44 20.11
N GLY A 288 5.77 10.23 21.43
CA GLY A 288 5.17 11.21 22.34
C GLY A 288 3.64 11.29 22.28
N GLU A 289 2.98 10.34 21.63
CA GLU A 289 1.52 10.27 21.48
C GLU A 289 0.88 9.61 22.71
N PHE A 290 0.91 10.32 23.84
CA PHE A 290 0.48 9.78 25.13
C PHE A 290 -0.98 9.35 25.16
N SER A 291 -1.88 10.06 24.49
CA SER A 291 -3.31 9.71 24.43
C SER A 291 -3.54 8.33 23.81
N ILE A 292 -2.82 8.01 22.73
CA ILE A 292 -2.89 6.70 22.06
C ILE A 292 -2.25 5.61 22.91
N CYS A 293 -1.10 5.88 23.52
CA CYS A 293 -0.43 4.94 24.44
C CYS A 293 -1.33 4.59 25.62
N VAL A 294 -1.95 5.59 26.26
CA VAL A 294 -2.86 5.40 27.39
C VAL A 294 -4.10 4.62 26.96
N ASN A 295 -4.69 4.93 25.80
CA ASN A 295 -5.82 4.17 25.28
C ASN A 295 -5.46 2.69 25.06
N ALA A 296 -4.32 2.41 24.43
CA ALA A 296 -3.83 1.04 24.26
C ALA A 296 -3.62 0.33 25.60
N LEU A 297 -3.02 1.00 26.59
CA LEU A 297 -2.80 0.43 27.92
C LEU A 297 -4.12 0.17 28.67
N SER A 298 -5.06 1.12 28.64
CA SER A 298 -6.39 0.94 29.23
C SER A 298 -7.15 -0.22 28.60
N MET A 299 -7.01 -0.42 27.27
CA MET A 299 -7.58 -1.59 26.60
C MET A 299 -6.95 -2.89 27.09
N LEU A 300 -5.62 -2.98 27.17
CA LEU A 300 -4.92 -4.17 27.65
C LEU A 300 -5.33 -4.53 29.08
N LEU A 301 -5.30 -3.57 30.00
CA LEU A 301 -5.71 -3.77 31.40
C LEU A 301 -7.16 -4.23 31.50
N LYS A 302 -8.05 -3.61 30.73
CA LYS A 302 -9.46 -3.98 30.72
C LYS A 302 -9.64 -5.42 30.23
N TRP A 303 -9.01 -5.77 29.11
CA TRP A 303 -9.21 -7.10 28.53
C TRP A 303 -8.62 -8.20 29.40
N GLU A 304 -7.43 -7.98 29.96
CA GLU A 304 -6.80 -8.94 30.86
C GLU A 304 -7.68 -9.17 32.12
N ALA A 305 -8.48 -8.18 32.54
CA ALA A 305 -9.32 -8.27 33.72
C ALA A 305 -10.73 -8.87 33.45
N GLU A 306 -11.23 -8.78 32.21
CA GLU A 306 -12.61 -9.12 31.85
C GLU A 306 -13.00 -10.62 31.73
N PRO A 307 -12.19 -11.63 32.16
CA PRO A 307 -12.73 -12.96 32.40
C PRO A 307 -12.84 -13.37 33.88
N ASN A 308 -12.66 -12.48 34.88
CA ASN A 308 -12.37 -12.87 36.28
C ASN A 308 -11.19 -13.85 36.37
N GLU A 309 -10.38 -13.93 35.32
CA GLU A 309 -9.15 -14.69 35.33
C GLU A 309 -8.06 -13.74 35.83
N PRO A 310 -7.23 -14.19 36.77
CA PRO A 310 -6.15 -13.38 37.26
C PRO A 310 -5.13 -13.12 36.15
N PHE A 311 -4.46 -11.97 36.22
CA PHE A 311 -3.29 -11.73 35.39
C PHE A 311 -2.19 -12.72 35.79
N ASP A 312 -1.90 -13.65 34.88
CA ASP A 312 -0.72 -14.49 34.99
C ASP A 312 0.53 -13.65 34.66
N CYS A 313 1.65 -14.00 35.29
CA CYS A 313 2.92 -13.30 35.11
C CYS A 313 3.39 -13.35 33.64
N ASP A 314 3.14 -14.46 32.95
CA ASP A 314 3.50 -14.65 31.54
C ASP A 314 2.77 -13.68 30.60
N ASN A 315 1.49 -13.41 30.86
CA ASN A 315 0.65 -12.55 30.01
C ASN A 315 0.79 -11.06 30.35
N SER A 316 1.09 -10.76 31.61
CA SER A 316 1.17 -9.38 32.10
C SER A 316 2.52 -8.71 31.83
N ALA A 317 3.59 -9.46 31.56
CA ALA A 317 4.94 -8.90 31.35
C ALA A 317 4.98 -7.81 30.27
N GLU A 318 4.29 -8.04 29.14
CA GLU A 318 4.25 -7.11 28.03
C GLU A 318 3.45 -5.82 28.33
N MET A 319 2.33 -5.94 29.05
CA MET A 319 1.50 -4.82 29.50
C MET A 319 2.20 -4.02 30.61
N LEU A 320 2.86 -4.69 31.55
CA LEU A 320 3.71 -4.06 32.57
C LEU A 320 4.89 -3.34 31.92
N GLY A 321 5.48 -3.90 30.86
CA GLY A 321 6.51 -3.23 30.07
C GLY A 321 6.04 -1.88 29.52
N LEU A 322 4.85 -1.82 28.90
CA LEU A 322 4.26 -0.56 28.43
C LEU A 322 3.98 0.41 29.58
N THR A 323 3.50 -0.13 30.70
CA THR A 323 3.20 0.63 31.93
C THR A 323 4.45 1.30 32.51
N ALA A 324 5.56 0.58 32.60
CA ALA A 324 6.83 1.09 33.09
C ALA A 324 7.41 2.18 32.18
N HIS A 325 7.26 1.99 30.87
CA HIS A 325 7.63 2.97 29.88
C HIS A 325 6.80 4.27 30.01
N LEU A 326 5.50 4.17 30.31
CA LEU A 326 4.66 5.33 30.62
C LEU A 326 5.04 5.99 31.97
N TRP A 327 5.42 5.21 32.97
CA TRP A 327 5.91 5.71 34.27
C TRP A 327 7.15 6.58 34.12
N ALA A 328 8.09 6.17 33.25
CA ALA A 328 9.35 6.87 33.03
C ALA A 328 9.19 8.24 32.35
N VAL A 329 8.02 8.53 31.78
CA VAL A 329 7.72 9.80 31.11
C VAL A 329 7.56 10.92 32.14
N LYS A 330 8.33 11.99 31.97
CA LYS A 330 8.15 13.23 32.75
C LYS A 330 6.81 13.89 32.43
N GLY A 331 6.03 14.26 33.45
CA GLY A 331 4.82 15.08 33.27
C GLY A 331 3.51 14.46 33.77
N GLY A 332 3.55 13.52 34.72
CA GLY A 332 2.35 12.95 35.34
C GLY A 332 2.01 11.52 34.91
N GLY A 333 2.87 10.87 34.12
CA GLY A 333 2.74 9.45 33.78
C GLY A 333 2.73 8.55 35.01
N ASP A 334 3.50 8.91 36.04
CA ASP A 334 3.52 8.28 37.36
C ASP A 334 2.14 8.24 38.02
N LYS A 335 1.42 9.37 38.07
CA LYS A 335 0.08 9.44 38.67
C LYS A 335 -0.93 8.60 37.91
N LEU A 336 -0.85 8.59 36.59
CA LEU A 336 -1.76 7.82 35.75
C LEU A 336 -1.51 6.32 35.88
N VAL A 337 -0.25 5.90 35.83
CA VAL A 337 0.12 4.49 36.05
C VAL A 337 -0.28 4.04 37.45
N ASN A 338 -0.09 4.87 38.48
CA ASN A 338 -0.59 4.56 39.83
C ASN A 338 -2.09 4.36 39.85
N TYR A 339 -2.85 5.28 39.27
CA TYR A 339 -4.29 5.17 39.19
C TYR A 339 -4.72 3.88 38.47
N LEU A 340 -4.10 3.57 37.33
CA LEU A 340 -4.37 2.36 36.56
C LEU A 340 -4.01 1.10 37.36
N LEU A 341 -2.77 0.94 37.82
CA LEU A 341 -2.33 -0.25 38.55
C LEU A 341 -3.09 -0.46 39.85
N SER A 342 -3.40 0.61 40.60
CA SER A 342 -4.19 0.53 41.83
C SER A 342 -5.60 -0.04 41.59
N GLY A 343 -6.22 0.28 40.44
CA GLY A 343 -7.53 -0.24 40.07
C GLY A 343 -7.54 -1.72 39.69
N TYR A 344 -6.38 -2.29 39.37
CA TYR A 344 -6.23 -3.66 38.90
C TYR A 344 -5.30 -4.53 39.77
N ALA A 345 -4.76 -3.99 40.87
CA ALA A 345 -3.77 -4.67 41.72
C ALA A 345 -4.25 -6.04 42.21
N ASP A 346 -5.53 -6.16 42.57
CA ASP A 346 -6.15 -7.39 43.07
C ASP A 346 -6.34 -8.48 42.00
N HIS A 347 -6.15 -8.14 40.72
CA HIS A 347 -6.28 -9.09 39.62
C HIS A 347 -4.95 -9.80 39.31
N PHE A 348 -3.80 -9.32 39.79
CA PHE A 348 -2.51 -9.98 39.55
C PHE A 348 -2.34 -11.24 40.41
N GLN A 349 -1.92 -12.36 39.81
CA GLN A 349 -1.50 -13.56 40.54
C GLN A 349 -0.06 -13.95 40.23
N PRO A 350 0.75 -14.27 41.25
CA PRO A 350 0.37 -14.37 42.68
C PRO A 350 0.23 -13.00 43.37
N SER A 351 0.92 -11.98 42.87
CA SER A 351 0.76 -10.57 43.26
C SER A 351 1.34 -9.65 42.20
N LEU A 352 0.94 -8.37 42.16
CA LEU A 352 1.51 -7.36 41.25
C LEU A 352 3.04 -7.27 41.37
N VAL A 353 3.58 -7.41 42.59
CA VAL A 353 5.02 -7.37 42.83
C VAL A 353 5.72 -8.55 42.17
N GLU A 354 5.16 -9.75 42.29
CA GLU A 354 5.72 -10.95 41.65
C GLU A 354 5.62 -10.86 40.12
N CYS A 355 4.50 -10.39 39.58
CA CYS A 355 4.36 -10.17 38.14
C CYS A 355 5.37 -9.14 37.61
N LEU A 356 5.66 -8.08 38.37
CA LEU A 356 6.70 -7.10 38.02
C LEU A 356 8.08 -7.73 38.01
N ASP A 357 8.40 -8.59 38.97
CA ASP A 357 9.69 -9.28 39.05
C ASP A 357 9.91 -10.21 37.86
N GLU A 358 8.87 -10.94 37.49
CA GLU A 358 8.90 -11.79 36.30
C GLU A 358 8.99 -10.97 35.02
N ALA A 359 8.26 -9.85 34.90
CA ALA A 359 8.37 -8.93 33.78
C ALA A 359 9.79 -8.35 33.64
N ILE A 360 10.42 -7.97 34.75
CA ILE A 360 11.81 -7.48 34.82
C ILE A 360 12.75 -8.54 34.24
N ASN A 361 12.62 -9.80 34.66
CA ASN A 361 13.44 -10.91 34.19
C ASN A 361 13.18 -11.25 32.72
N TYR A 362 11.91 -11.32 32.31
CA TYR A 362 11.48 -11.56 30.94
C TYR A 362 12.12 -10.55 29.97
N HIS A 363 12.05 -9.25 30.30
CA HIS A 363 12.61 -8.21 29.45
C HIS A 363 14.14 -8.20 29.46
N PHE A 364 14.79 -8.57 30.57
CA PHE A 364 16.24 -8.76 30.62
C PHE A 364 16.69 -9.90 29.68
N ILE A 365 16.07 -11.09 29.80
CA ILE A 365 16.38 -12.26 28.97
C ILE A 365 16.12 -11.97 27.50
N SER A 366 15.03 -11.24 27.20
CA SER A 366 14.66 -10.84 25.84
C SER A 366 15.53 -9.70 25.26
N GLY A 367 16.52 -9.19 26.01
CA GLY A 367 17.42 -8.13 25.57
C GLY A 367 16.79 -6.72 25.55
N ASN A 368 15.61 -6.53 26.13
CA ASN A 368 14.90 -5.26 26.21
C ASN A 368 15.33 -4.46 27.46
N LEU A 369 16.60 -4.04 27.48
CA LEU A 369 17.25 -3.46 28.66
C LEU A 369 16.58 -2.17 29.17
N ASP A 370 16.08 -1.31 28.29
CA ASP A 370 15.39 -0.07 28.69
C ASP A 370 14.10 -0.37 29.46
N THR A 371 13.28 -1.30 28.94
CA THR A 371 12.05 -1.75 29.60
C THR A 371 12.35 -2.35 30.96
N HIS A 372 13.40 -3.17 31.05
CA HIS A 372 13.87 -3.75 32.31
C HIS A 372 14.22 -2.68 33.36
N VAL A 373 14.99 -1.65 32.98
CA VAL A 373 15.36 -0.56 33.90
C VAL A 373 14.12 0.22 34.35
N HIS A 374 13.19 0.52 33.45
CA HIS A 374 11.96 1.21 33.81
C HIS A 374 11.07 0.39 34.74
N LEU A 375 10.97 -0.92 34.51
CA LEU A 375 10.21 -1.82 35.38
C LEU A 375 10.84 -1.92 36.78
N ALA A 376 12.17 -2.00 36.88
CA ALA A 376 12.87 -2.00 38.17
C ALA A 376 12.59 -0.71 38.96
N ASN A 377 12.65 0.44 38.30
CA ASN A 377 12.33 1.73 38.94
C ASN A 377 10.86 1.80 39.38
N LEU A 378 9.93 1.28 38.58
CA LEU A 378 8.51 1.21 38.94
C LEU A 378 8.29 0.31 40.16
N ARG A 379 8.89 -0.89 40.17
CA ARG A 379 8.85 -1.86 41.28
C ARG A 379 9.34 -1.22 42.58
N ASP A 380 10.48 -0.53 42.56
CA ASP A 380 11.06 0.07 43.77
C ASP A 380 10.20 1.20 44.35
N GLN A 381 9.37 1.84 43.54
CA GLN A 381 8.54 2.98 43.94
C GLN A 381 7.12 2.61 44.36
N LEU A 382 6.63 1.43 43.96
CA LEU A 382 5.30 0.91 44.32
C LEU A 382 5.02 0.75 45.83
N PRO A 383 5.96 0.31 46.69
CA PRO A 383 5.73 0.16 48.13
C PRO A 383 5.39 1.47 48.85
N ILE A 384 5.77 2.61 48.27
CA ILE A 384 5.48 3.95 48.83
C ILE A 384 4.00 4.32 48.65
N ILE A 385 3.28 3.60 47.77
CA ILE A 385 1.95 3.98 47.26
C ILE A 385 0.85 3.09 47.84
N ALA A 386 1.17 1.84 48.20
CA ALA A 386 0.26 0.93 48.91
C ALA A 386 0.19 1.18 50.44
N GLY A 387 1.01 2.10 50.96
CA GLY A 387 1.12 2.45 52.39
C GLY A 387 0.46 3.77 52.80
N THR A 388 -0.30 4.41 51.90
CA THR A 388 -1.14 5.60 52.14
C THR A 388 -2.56 5.33 51.70
#